data_AF-A0A925XF94-F1
#
_entry.id   AF-A0A925XF94-F1
#
_cell.length_a   1.000
_cell.length_b   1.000
_cell.length_c   1.000
_cell.angle_alpha   90.00
_cell.angle_beta   90.00
_cell.angle_gamma   90.00
#
_symmetry.space_group_name_H-M   'P 1'
#
loop_
_entity.id
_entity.type
_entity.pdbx_description
1 polymer ?
#
loop_
_entity_poly.entity_id
_entity_poly.type
_entity_poly.pdbx_seq_one_letter_code
_entity_poly.pdbx_strand_id
1 'polypeptide(L)'
;MENLITTQPTPADRFIALFIDLLIGAGISFILGFIPFLGFFGSLASIAYFLLKDALPMYDGQSVGKNLMKLKVIKEATGVSIKGDYTASITRNVSQFIPFYDALLVLGVVGEKDGKRLGDTWAGTKVVKI
;
A
#
# COMPACT_ATOMS: atom_id res chain seq x y z
N MET A 1 3.20 1.81 25.44
CA MET A 1 3.99 1.94 24.21
C MET A 1 4.69 0.61 24.00
N GLU A 2 4.06 -0.30 23.25
CA GLU A 2 4.67 -1.60 22.96
C GLU A 2 5.84 -1.39 22.01
N ASN A 3 7.04 -1.73 22.48
CA ASN A 3 8.24 -1.87 21.66
C ASN A 3 8.07 -3.10 20.75
N LEU A 4 7.27 -2.95 19.69
CA LEU A 4 7.31 -3.90 18.57
C LEU A 4 8.67 -3.74 17.92
N ILE A 5 9.44 -4.83 17.89
CA ILE A 5 10.72 -4.92 17.19
C ILE A 5 10.40 -4.77 15.70
N THR A 6 10.43 -3.53 15.21
CA THR A 6 10.11 -3.20 13.82
C THR A 6 11.31 -3.53 12.95
N THR A 7 11.29 -4.74 12.39
CA THR A 7 12.30 -5.14 11.41
C THR A 7 11.93 -4.60 10.03
N GLN A 8 12.96 -4.32 9.22
CA GLN A 8 12.76 -3.90 7.84
C GLN A 8 12.22 -5.09 7.03
N PRO A 9 11.07 -4.93 6.34
CA PRO A 9 10.49 -6.02 5.57
C PRO A 9 11.30 -6.29 4.31
N THR A 10 11.44 -7.57 3.98
CA THR A 10 12.17 -8.00 2.78
C THR A 10 11.47 -7.54 1.49
N PRO A 11 12.18 -7.40 0.36
CA PRO A 11 11.56 -7.10 -0.92
C PRO A 11 10.46 -8.11 -1.29
N ALA A 12 10.67 -9.40 -0.97
CA ALA A 12 9.69 -10.45 -1.18
C ALA A 12 8.40 -10.24 -0.37
N ASP A 13 8.50 -9.89 0.92
CA ASP A 13 7.33 -9.61 1.77
C ASP A 13 6.49 -8.46 1.17
N ARG A 14 7.16 -7.41 0.70
CA ARG A 14 6.55 -6.24 0.06
C ARG A 14 5.91 -6.58 -1.27
N PHE A 15 6.53 -7.45 -2.06
CA PHE A 15 6.01 -7.93 -3.34
C PHE A 15 4.75 -8.77 -3.14
N ILE A 16 4.76 -9.74 -2.21
CA ILE A 16 3.60 -10.58 -1.94
C ILE A 16 2.42 -9.74 -1.45
N ALA A 17 2.68 -8.77 -0.55
CA ALA A 17 1.64 -7.85 -0.09
C ALA A 17 1.04 -7.03 -1.25
N LEU A 18 1.88 -6.54 -2.17
CA LEU A 18 1.43 -5.82 -3.36
C LEU A 18 0.63 -6.72 -4.31
N PHE A 19 1.08 -7.96 -4.51
CA PHE A 19 0.42 -8.94 -5.38
C PHE A 19 -0.98 -9.27 -4.85
N ILE A 20 -1.13 -9.50 -3.55
CA ILE A 20 -2.45 -9.72 -2.94
C ILE A 20 -3.34 -8.49 -3.12
N ASP A 21 -2.83 -7.28 -2.87
CA ASP A 21 -3.59 -6.05 -3.09
C ASP A 21 -4.03 -5.90 -4.56
N LEU A 22 -3.21 -6.36 -5.49
CA LEU A 22 -3.53 -6.37 -6.92
C LEU A 22 -4.66 -7.33 -7.25
N LEU A 23 -4.67 -8.53 -6.64
CA LEU A 23 -5.79 -9.45 -6.76
C LEU A 23 -7.09 -8.87 -6.18
N ILE A 24 -7.02 -8.17 -5.03
CA ILE A 24 -8.19 -7.50 -4.45
C ILE A 24 -8.71 -6.40 -5.36
N GLY A 25 -7.84 -5.50 -5.85
CA GLY A 25 -8.23 -4.43 -6.76
C GLY A 25 -8.77 -4.94 -8.10
N ALA A 26 -8.18 -6.01 -8.64
CA ALA A 26 -8.68 -6.68 -9.85
C ALA A 26 -10.04 -7.35 -9.60
N GLY A 27 -10.22 -7.99 -8.44
CA GLY A 27 -11.48 -8.59 -8.04
C GLY A 27 -12.62 -7.57 -7.93
N ILE A 28 -12.36 -6.40 -7.32
CA ILE A 28 -13.33 -5.29 -7.24
C ILE A 28 -13.75 -4.85 -8.64
N SER A 29 -12.78 -4.61 -9.52
CA SER A 29 -13.05 -4.17 -10.89
C SER A 29 -13.79 -5.24 -11.71
N PHE A 30 -13.38 -6.51 -11.57
CA PHE A 30 -14.00 -7.66 -12.25
C PHE A 30 -15.46 -7.81 -11.84
N ILE A 31 -15.76 -7.92 -10.53
CA ILE A 31 -17.12 -8.13 -10.01
C ILE A 31 -18.06 -7.01 -10.45
N LEU A 32 -17.63 -5.75 -10.32
CA LEU A 32 -18.45 -4.60 -10.73
C LEU A 32 -18.53 -4.45 -12.25
N GLY A 33 -17.55 -4.98 -12.98
CA GLY A 33 -17.52 -5.03 -14.45
C GLY A 33 -18.59 -5.94 -15.07
N PHE A 34 -19.04 -6.99 -14.37
CA PHE A 34 -20.14 -7.84 -14.84
C PHE A 34 -21.52 -7.19 -14.73
N ILE A 35 -21.63 -6.08 -13.99
CA ILE A 35 -22.91 -5.38 -13.86
C ILE A 35 -23.01 -4.35 -15.00
N PRO A 36 -24.00 -4.48 -15.90
CA PRO A 36 -24.19 -3.52 -16.99
C PRO A 36 -24.25 -2.09 -16.46
N PHE A 37 -23.61 -1.16 -17.16
CA PHE A 37 -23.49 0.27 -16.79
C PHE A 37 -22.66 0.58 -15.53
N LEU A 38 -22.18 -0.41 -14.78
CA LEU A 38 -21.32 -0.20 -13.59
C LEU A 38 -19.83 -0.46 -13.82
N GLY A 39 -19.41 -0.93 -15.00
CA GLY A 39 -17.99 -1.21 -15.28
C GLY A 39 -17.07 -0.01 -15.04
N PHE A 40 -17.52 1.21 -15.36
CA PHE A 40 -16.79 2.44 -15.04
C PHE A 40 -16.59 2.63 -13.52
N PHE A 41 -17.65 2.39 -12.74
CA PHE A 41 -17.60 2.48 -11.28
C PHE A 41 -16.73 1.38 -10.67
N GLY A 42 -16.62 0.22 -11.33
CA GLY A 42 -15.68 -0.85 -10.94
C GLY A 42 -14.23 -0.41 -10.98
N SER A 43 -13.82 0.23 -12.08
CA SER A 43 -12.47 0.80 -12.20
C SER A 43 -12.22 1.91 -11.19
N LEU A 44 -13.20 2.80 -10.98
CA LEU A 44 -13.09 3.87 -9.99
C LEU A 44 -12.95 3.34 -8.56
N ALA A 45 -13.72 2.31 -8.20
CA ALA A 45 -13.62 1.64 -6.90
C ALA A 45 -12.26 0.96 -6.70
N SER A 46 -11.70 0.35 -7.75
CA SER A 46 -10.35 -0.23 -7.72
C SER A 46 -9.28 0.85 -7.49
N ILE A 47 -9.35 1.97 -8.21
CA ILE A 47 -8.44 3.12 -8.01
C ILE A 47 -8.56 3.65 -6.58
N ALA A 48 -9.79 3.83 -6.08
CA ALA A 48 -10.03 4.28 -4.71
C ALA A 48 -9.44 3.31 -3.68
N TYR A 49 -9.60 1.99 -3.89
CA TYR A 49 -8.94 0.97 -3.06
C TYR A 49 -7.42 1.17 -3.05
N PHE A 50 -6.76 1.26 -4.21
CA PHE A 50 -5.31 1.42 -4.27
C PHE A 50 -4.80 2.67 -3.57
N LEU A 51 -5.54 3.78 -3.64
CA LEU A 51 -5.16 5.04 -2.99
C LEU A 51 -5.37 5.00 -1.47
N LEU A 52 -6.47 4.39 -1.00
CA LEU A 52 -6.94 4.50 0.39
C LEU A 52 -6.66 3.28 1.26
N LYS A 53 -6.27 2.14 0.67
CA LYS A 53 -6.16 0.83 1.34
C LYS A 53 -5.41 0.83 2.67
N ASP A 54 -4.42 1.71 2.84
CA ASP A 54 -3.58 1.73 4.05
C ASP A 54 -4.12 2.61 5.17
N ALA A 55 -5.03 3.53 4.86
CA ALA A 55 -5.70 4.39 5.83
C ALA A 55 -7.09 3.87 6.22
N LEU A 56 -7.53 2.72 5.68
CA LEU A 56 -8.84 2.14 5.97
C LEU A 56 -9.04 1.96 7.48
N PRO A 57 -10.21 2.35 8.05
CA PRO A 57 -10.45 2.33 9.48
C PRO A 57 -10.48 0.92 10.08
N MET A 58 -10.68 -0.10 9.24
CA MET A 58 -10.71 -1.51 9.61
C MET A 58 -9.31 -2.04 9.96
N TYR A 59 -8.25 -1.43 9.44
CA TYR A 59 -6.88 -1.87 9.62
C TYR A 59 -6.03 -0.78 10.28
N ASP A 60 -4.98 -1.19 10.97
CA ASP A 60 -4.11 -0.26 11.68
C ASP A 60 -2.93 0.14 10.79
N GLY A 61 -3.18 0.93 9.73
CA GLY A 61 -2.13 1.37 8.82
C GLY A 61 -1.73 0.30 7.80
N GLN A 62 -2.65 -0.59 7.42
CA GLN A 62 -2.38 -1.75 6.58
C GLN A 62 -3.45 -1.89 5.51
N SER A 63 -3.06 -2.29 4.31
CA SER A 63 -3.97 -2.89 3.33
C SER A 63 -4.26 -4.35 3.65
N VAL A 64 -5.17 -4.98 2.91
CA VAL A 64 -5.48 -6.42 3.06
C VAL A 64 -4.22 -7.27 2.87
N GLY A 65 -3.47 -7.05 1.78
CA GLY A 65 -2.24 -7.79 1.51
C GLY A 65 -1.17 -7.55 2.57
N LYS A 66 -1.03 -6.30 3.04
CA LYS A 66 -0.08 -5.97 4.12
C LYS A 66 -0.46 -6.59 5.45
N ASN A 67 -1.75 -6.65 5.79
CA ASN A 67 -2.23 -7.28 7.01
C ASN A 67 -1.90 -8.79 7.01
N LEU A 68 -2.07 -9.47 5.88
CA LEU A 68 -1.70 -10.88 5.71
C LEU A 68 -0.20 -11.11 5.84
N MET A 69 0.61 -10.20 5.31
CA MET A 69 2.08 -10.25 5.38
C MET A 69 2.66 -9.68 6.69
N LYS A 70 1.81 -9.30 7.66
CA LYS A 70 2.23 -8.66 8.92
C LYS A 70 3.10 -7.42 8.68
N LEU A 71 2.71 -6.61 7.70
CA LEU A 71 3.35 -5.35 7.33
C LEU A 71 2.48 -4.17 7.72
N LYS A 72 3.09 -3.10 8.23
CA LYS A 72 2.38 -1.91 8.70
C LYS A 72 3.04 -0.65 8.21
N VAL A 73 2.24 0.33 7.78
CA VAL A 73 2.69 1.66 7.41
C VAL A 73 2.59 2.58 8.62
N ILE A 74 3.71 3.20 8.98
CA ILE A 74 3.80 4.16 10.08
C ILE A 74 4.42 5.47 9.59
N LYS A 75 4.09 6.57 10.25
CA LYS A 75 4.77 7.85 10.07
C LYS A 75 6.20 7.72 10.56
N GLU A 76 7.16 8.17 9.76
CA GLU A 76 8.57 8.05 10.09
C GLU A 76 8.93 8.90 11.33
N ALA A 77 8.40 10.11 11.42
CA ALA A 77 8.70 11.06 12.48
C ALA A 77 8.17 10.63 13.87
N THR A 78 7.01 9.96 13.91
CA THR A 78 6.31 9.66 15.18
C THR A 78 6.17 8.18 15.47
N GLY A 79 6.41 7.30 14.49
CA GLY A 79 6.16 5.87 14.60
C GLY A 79 4.68 5.48 14.67
N VAL A 80 3.77 6.45 14.57
CA VAL A 80 2.32 6.20 14.68
C VAL A 80 1.79 5.66 13.36
N SER A 81 0.82 4.74 13.46
CA SER A 81 0.05 4.22 12.34
C SER A 81 -0.58 5.32 11.49
N ILE A 82 -0.68 5.10 10.18
CA ILE A 82 -1.40 6.01 9.26
C ILE A 82 -2.90 5.72 9.17
N LYS A 83 -3.46 4.93 10.09
CA LYS A 83 -4.90 4.67 10.18
C LYS A 83 -5.68 5.98 10.18
N GLY A 84 -6.63 6.11 9.26
CA GLY A 84 -7.44 7.32 9.10
C GLY A 84 -6.71 8.51 8.46
N ASP A 85 -5.41 8.42 8.20
CA ASP A 85 -4.64 9.44 7.48
C ASP A 85 -4.70 9.18 5.98
N TYR A 86 -5.85 9.50 5.38
CA TYR A 86 -6.08 9.32 3.95
C TYR A 86 -5.13 10.16 3.09
N THR A 87 -4.72 11.34 3.57
CA THR A 87 -3.74 12.18 2.87
C THR A 87 -2.40 11.46 2.76
N ALA A 88 -1.88 10.91 3.86
CA ALA A 88 -0.65 10.13 3.82
C ALA A 88 -0.80 8.88 2.92
N SER A 89 -1.94 8.19 2.97
CA SER A 89 -2.20 7.02 2.10
C SER A 89 -2.20 7.39 0.61
N ILE A 90 -2.91 8.46 0.23
CA ILE A 90 -2.99 8.94 -1.16
C ILE A 90 -1.61 9.37 -1.65
N THR A 91 -0.92 10.23 -0.91
CA THR A 91 0.42 10.73 -1.28
C THR A 91 1.42 9.59 -1.47
N ARG A 92 1.31 8.54 -0.67
CA ARG A 92 2.16 7.36 -0.77
C ARG A 92 1.81 6.47 -1.95
N ASN A 93 0.51 6.31 -2.23
CA ASN A 93 0.04 5.39 -3.26
C ASN A 93 -0.07 6.03 -4.66
N VAL A 94 -0.02 7.36 -4.78
CA VAL A 94 -0.06 8.03 -6.09
C VAL A 94 1.16 7.69 -6.95
N SER A 95 2.33 7.46 -6.33
CA SER A 95 3.54 7.06 -7.06
C SER A 95 3.40 5.69 -7.73
N GLN A 96 2.45 4.84 -7.27
CA GLN A 96 2.19 3.53 -7.88
C GLN A 96 1.58 3.62 -9.27
N PHE A 97 0.96 4.76 -9.61
CA PHE A 97 0.40 5.00 -10.94
C PHE A 97 1.44 5.42 -11.97
N ILE A 98 2.69 5.66 -11.55
CA ILE A 98 3.81 5.86 -12.48
C ILE A 98 4.20 4.46 -13.01
N PRO A 99 3.92 4.15 -14.29
CA PRO A 99 4.14 2.81 -14.83
C PRO A 99 5.59 2.39 -14.69
N PHE A 100 5.82 1.11 -14.39
CA PHE A 100 7.14 0.47 -14.25
C PHE A 100 8.02 0.95 -13.09
N TYR A 101 7.82 2.15 -12.55
CA TYR A 101 8.69 2.71 -11.52
C TYR A 101 8.57 1.97 -10.17
N ASP A 102 7.34 1.76 -9.70
CA ASP A 102 7.09 1.07 -8.43
C ASP A 102 7.42 -0.44 -8.54
N ALA A 103 7.25 -1.02 -9.73
CA ALA A 103 7.63 -2.41 -10.01
C ALA A 103 9.16 -2.61 -9.99
N LEU A 104 9.93 -1.70 -10.59
CA LEU A 104 11.39 -1.73 -10.55
C LEU A 104 11.94 -1.52 -9.13
N LEU A 105 11.26 -0.70 -8.31
CA LEU A 105 11.57 -0.51 -6.89
C LEU A 105 11.30 -1.77 -6.05
N VAL A 106 10.13 -2.40 -6.22
CA VAL A 106 9.78 -3.63 -5.48
C VAL A 106 10.68 -4.80 -5.85
N LEU A 107 11.17 -4.85 -7.10
CA LEU A 107 12.15 -5.85 -7.56
C LEU A 107 13.58 -5.56 -7.10
N GLY A 108 13.83 -4.45 -6.37
CA GLY A 108 15.16 -4.07 -5.91
C GLY A 108 16.12 -3.62 -7.01
N VAL A 109 15.60 -3.28 -8.20
CA VAL A 109 16.39 -2.89 -9.38
C VAL A 109 16.81 -1.41 -9.31
N VAL A 110 15.96 -0.55 -8.74
CA VAL A 110 16.28 0.85 -8.46
C VAL A 110 16.62 0.94 -6.97
N GLY A 111 17.90 1.18 -6.67
CA GLY A 111 18.44 1.13 -5.32
C GLY A 111 17.62 1.95 -4.31
N GLU A 112 17.03 1.26 -3.35
CA GLU A 112 16.41 1.86 -2.18
C GLU A 112 17.52 2.46 -1.31
N LYS A 113 17.63 3.78 -1.21
CA LYS A 113 18.26 4.37 -0.02
C LYS A 113 17.28 4.13 1.14
N ASP A 114 17.69 3.30 2.09
CA ASP A 114 16.98 2.98 3.35
C ASP A 114 15.71 2.12 3.25
N GLY A 115 15.50 1.41 2.15
CA GLY A 115 14.31 0.55 2.01
C GLY A 115 13.01 1.35 1.82
N LYS A 116 13.05 2.53 1.20
CA LYS A 116 11.88 3.41 1.01
C LYS A 116 11.48 3.52 -0.46
N ARG A 117 10.17 3.53 -0.72
CA ARG A 117 9.62 3.91 -2.03
C ARG A 117 9.61 5.43 -2.19
N LEU A 118 9.46 5.93 -3.42
CA LEU A 118 9.25 7.37 -3.63
C LEU A 118 8.02 7.88 -2.89
N GLY A 119 6.90 7.17 -2.97
CA GLY A 119 5.69 7.53 -2.24
C GLY A 119 5.91 7.56 -0.73
N ASP A 120 6.71 6.63 -0.18
CA ASP A 120 7.05 6.61 1.24
C ASP A 120 7.83 7.88 1.64
N THR A 121 8.74 8.31 0.77
CA THR A 121 9.54 9.53 0.95
C THR A 121 8.67 10.79 0.88
N TRP A 122 7.74 10.86 -0.07
CA TRP A 122 6.82 12.00 -0.21
C TRP A 122 5.83 12.10 0.95
N ALA A 123 5.35 10.95 1.45
CA ALA A 123 4.40 10.90 2.55
C ALA A 123 5.07 10.97 3.95
N GLY A 124 6.40 10.89 4.03
CA GLY A 124 7.12 10.81 5.31
C GLY A 124 6.74 9.55 6.12
N THR A 125 6.61 8.42 5.42
CA THR A 125 6.16 7.15 6.01
C THR A 125 7.18 6.05 5.76
N LYS A 126 7.07 4.95 6.50
CA LYS A 126 7.85 3.73 6.25
C LYS A 126 7.01 2.48 6.52
N VAL A 127 7.36 1.39 5.84
CA VAL A 127 6.75 0.08 6.07
C VAL A 127 7.61 -0.71 7.06
N VAL A 128 6.98 -1.23 8.11
CA VAL A 128 7.62 -2.07 9.12
C VAL A 128 6.95 -3.44 9.19
N LYS A 129 7.71 -4.46 9.57
CA LYS A 129 7.15 -5.77 9.93
C LYS A 129 6.72 -5.75 11.40
N ILE A 130 5.54 -6.32 11.69
CA ILE A 130 4.94 -6.43 13.03
C ILE A 130 4.83 -7.90 13.47
#